data_AF-A0A2J8MJP9-F1
#
_entry.id   AF-A0A2J8MJP9-F1
#
_cell.length_a   1.000
_cell.length_b   1.000
_cell.length_c   1.000
_cell.angle_alpha   90.00
_cell.angle_beta   90.00
_cell.angle_gamma   90.00
#
_symmetry.space_group_name_H-M   'P 1'
#
loop_
_entity.id
_entity.type
_entity.pdbx_description
1 polymer ?
#
loop_
_entity_poly.entity_id
_entity_poly.type
_entity_poly.pdbx_seq_one_letter_code
_entity_poly.pdbx_strand_id
1 'polypeptide(L)'
;PIKTEMAHQLYVLQVLTFNLLEERMMTKMDPNDQAQRDIIFELRRIAFDAESDPSNAPGSGTEKRKAMYTKDYKMLGFTNHINPAMDFTQTPPGMLALDNMLYLAKVHQDTYIRIVLENSSREDKHECPFGRSAIELTKMLCEILQVGELPNEGRNDYHPMFFTHDRAFEELFGICIQLLNKTWKEMRATAEDFNKVMQVVREQITRALPSKPNSLDQFKSKLRSLSYSEILRLRQSERMSQDDFQSPPIVELREKIQPEILELIKQQRLNRLCEGSSFRKIGNRRRQERFWYCRLALNHKVLHYGDLDDNPQGEVTFESLQEKIPVADIKAIVTGKDCPHMKEKSALKQNKVSREASLSSWLSDTWRVPLVVVFSRCILGIFPSLFLNVLLRILNIHKNRWNLCIHITQTQQPWPVLPIHLFLSFIALKKVPSITLFHL
;
A
#
# COMPACT_ATOMS: atom_id res chain seq x y z
N PRO A 1 21.77 0.51 10.41
CA PRO A 1 20.49 1.09 9.90
C PRO A 1 20.65 1.55 8.44
N ILE A 2 19.72 1.17 7.57
CA ILE A 2 19.69 1.63 6.18
C ILE A 2 19.28 3.11 6.17
N LYS A 3 20.07 3.97 5.52
CA LYS A 3 19.79 5.40 5.38
C LYS A 3 18.58 5.62 4.46
N THR A 4 17.91 6.77 4.60
CA THR A 4 16.69 7.12 3.84
C THR A 4 16.88 7.00 2.33
N GLU A 5 18.02 7.47 1.81
CA GLU A 5 18.33 7.41 0.38
C GLU A 5 18.45 5.97 -0.11
N MET A 6 19.09 5.10 0.68
CA MET A 6 19.23 3.69 0.34
C MET A 6 17.89 2.95 0.46
N ALA A 7 17.07 3.28 1.45
CA ALA A 7 15.71 2.72 1.57
C ALA A 7 14.84 3.09 0.37
N HIS A 8 14.97 4.32 -0.13
CA HIS A 8 14.32 4.76 -1.36
C HIS A 8 14.81 3.95 -2.57
N GLN A 9 16.12 3.74 -2.73
CA GLN A 9 16.65 2.93 -3.83
C GLN A 9 16.18 1.47 -3.76
N LEU A 10 16.07 0.88 -2.56
CA LEU A 10 15.52 -0.46 -2.39
C LEU A 10 14.02 -0.52 -2.75
N TYR A 11 13.26 0.52 -2.41
CA TYR A 11 11.87 0.66 -2.85
C TYR A 11 11.78 0.74 -4.39
N VAL A 12 12.58 1.59 -5.02
CA VAL A 12 12.64 1.73 -6.48
C VAL A 12 13.00 0.40 -7.12
N LEU A 13 14.05 -0.27 -6.62
CA LEU A 13 14.48 -1.57 -7.10
C LEU A 13 13.35 -2.60 -6.99
N GLN A 14 12.65 -2.67 -5.86
CA GLN A 14 11.54 -3.59 -5.67
C GLN A 14 10.42 -3.35 -6.69
N VAL A 15 10.02 -2.09 -6.92
CA VAL A 15 8.99 -1.75 -7.91
C VAL A 15 9.42 -2.18 -9.31
N LEU A 16 10.66 -1.87 -9.70
CA LEU A 16 11.18 -2.26 -11.02
C LEU A 16 11.26 -3.78 -11.18
N THR A 17 11.67 -4.51 -10.15
CA THR A 17 11.69 -5.97 -10.15
C THR A 17 10.28 -6.55 -10.30
N PHE A 18 9.28 -5.98 -9.62
CA PHE A 18 7.88 -6.39 -9.80
C PHE A 18 7.36 -6.09 -11.21
N ASN A 19 7.75 -4.97 -11.82
CA ASN A 19 7.30 -4.62 -13.16
C ASN A 19 7.86 -5.54 -14.26
N LEU A 20 8.89 -6.34 -13.97
CA LEU A 20 9.31 -7.43 -14.87
C LEU A 20 8.20 -8.48 -15.06
N LEU A 21 7.26 -8.58 -14.12
CA LEU A 21 6.10 -9.47 -14.21
C LEU A 21 4.98 -8.87 -15.08
N GLU A 22 4.99 -7.57 -15.36
CA GLU A 22 3.90 -6.87 -16.08
C GLU A 22 3.72 -7.43 -17.50
N GLU A 23 4.81 -7.74 -18.19
CA GLU A 23 4.76 -8.32 -19.54
C GLU A 23 3.95 -9.62 -19.53
N ARG A 24 4.27 -10.54 -18.60
CA ARG A 24 3.54 -11.81 -18.45
C ARG A 24 2.12 -11.61 -17.93
N MET A 25 1.91 -10.63 -17.04
CA MET A 25 0.60 -10.26 -16.51
C MET A 25 -0.36 -9.77 -17.62
N MET A 26 0.20 -9.09 -18.64
CA MET A 26 -0.55 -8.52 -19.76
C MET A 26 -0.52 -9.41 -21.02
N THR A 27 0.23 -10.51 -21.00
CA THR A 27 0.26 -11.50 -22.08
C THR A 27 -0.97 -12.39 -21.98
N LYS A 28 -1.84 -12.34 -22.99
CA LYS A 28 -2.97 -13.27 -23.12
C LYS A 28 -2.48 -14.62 -23.62
N MET A 29 -3.05 -15.70 -23.12
CA MET A 29 -2.84 -17.02 -23.71
C MET A 29 -3.44 -17.09 -25.12
N ASP A 30 -2.77 -17.76 -26.05
CA ASP A 30 -3.37 -18.17 -27.32
C ASP A 30 -3.97 -19.59 -27.15
N PRO A 31 -5.31 -19.75 -27.18
CA PRO A 31 -5.95 -21.06 -27.02
C PRO A 31 -5.65 -22.05 -28.16
N ASN A 32 -5.14 -21.56 -29.29
CA ASN A 32 -4.81 -22.39 -30.45
C ASN A 32 -3.36 -22.89 -30.42
N ASP A 33 -2.49 -22.23 -29.65
CA ASP A 33 -1.09 -22.60 -29.49
C ASP A 33 -0.96 -23.90 -28.69
N GLN A 34 -0.42 -24.94 -29.32
CA GLN A 34 -0.25 -26.23 -28.70
C GLN A 34 0.73 -26.19 -27.51
N ALA A 35 1.83 -25.45 -27.62
CA ALA A 35 2.84 -25.41 -26.57
C ALA A 35 2.29 -24.79 -25.27
N GLN A 36 1.42 -23.79 -25.39
CA GLN A 36 0.76 -23.19 -24.24
C GLN A 36 -0.28 -24.15 -23.62
N ARG A 37 -1.04 -24.88 -24.46
CA ARG A 37 -1.97 -25.92 -23.99
C ARG A 37 -1.24 -27.07 -23.28
N ASP A 38 -0.04 -27.42 -23.72
CA ASP A 38 0.76 -28.48 -23.09
C ASP A 38 1.13 -28.14 -21.64
N ILE A 39 1.25 -26.85 -21.30
CA ILE A 39 1.47 -26.42 -19.91
C ILE A 39 0.24 -26.75 -19.03
N ILE A 40 -0.98 -26.48 -19.52
CA ILE A 40 -2.20 -26.83 -18.79
C ILE A 40 -2.36 -28.35 -18.70
N PHE A 41 -1.99 -29.06 -19.76
CA PHE A 41 -1.99 -30.52 -19.74
C PHE A 41 -1.01 -31.06 -18.68
N GLU A 42 0.17 -30.46 -18.56
CA GLU A 42 1.17 -30.84 -17.55
C GLU A 42 0.66 -30.58 -16.12
N LEU A 43 -0.03 -29.46 -15.87
CA LEU A 43 -0.69 -29.21 -14.58
C LEU A 43 -1.66 -30.34 -14.23
N ARG A 44 -2.55 -30.69 -15.16
CA ARG A 44 -3.49 -31.80 -15.01
C ARG A 44 -2.77 -33.12 -14.73
N ARG A 45 -1.74 -33.43 -15.51
CA ARG A 45 -0.95 -34.66 -15.39
C ARG A 45 -0.33 -34.77 -13.99
N ILE A 46 0.26 -33.68 -13.48
CA ILE A 46 0.86 -33.66 -12.13
C ILE A 46 -0.21 -33.92 -11.05
N ALA A 47 -1.42 -33.38 -11.21
CA ALA A 47 -2.48 -33.50 -10.23
C ALA A 47 -3.14 -34.89 -10.17
N PHE A 48 -3.40 -35.51 -11.33
CA PHE A 48 -4.26 -36.70 -11.41
C PHE A 48 -3.54 -37.97 -11.90
N ASP A 49 -2.42 -37.84 -12.63
CA ASP A 49 -1.72 -39.00 -13.19
C ASP A 49 -0.61 -39.54 -12.27
N ALA A 50 -0.46 -38.99 -11.06
CA ALA A 50 0.42 -39.55 -10.02
C ALA A 50 -0.18 -40.82 -9.37
N GLU A 51 -1.51 -41.01 -9.45
CA GLU A 51 -2.24 -42.15 -8.86
C GLU A 51 -2.94 -43.05 -9.89
N SER A 52 -2.87 -42.75 -11.20
CA SER A 52 -3.58 -43.55 -12.19
C SER A 52 -2.84 -44.86 -12.53
N ASP A 53 -3.53 -45.97 -12.26
CA ASP A 53 -3.14 -47.35 -12.62
C ASP A 53 -2.73 -47.43 -14.11
N PRO A 54 -1.81 -48.33 -14.52
CA PRO A 54 -1.26 -48.43 -15.89
C PRO A 54 -2.29 -48.82 -16.98
N SER A 55 -3.59 -48.83 -16.65
CA SER A 55 -4.69 -49.28 -17.49
C SER A 55 -5.13 -48.28 -18.58
N ASN A 56 -4.44 -47.14 -18.73
CA ASN A 56 -4.54 -46.27 -19.91
C ASN A 56 -3.84 -46.93 -21.13
N ALA A 57 -4.34 -48.09 -21.53
CA ALA A 57 -3.93 -48.78 -22.73
C ALA A 57 -4.24 -47.91 -23.98
N PRO A 58 -3.46 -48.02 -25.07
CA PRO A 58 -3.57 -47.15 -26.25
C PRO A 58 -4.91 -47.26 -27.01
N GLY A 59 -5.81 -48.17 -26.61
CA GLY A 59 -7.08 -48.48 -27.29
C GLY A 59 -8.32 -47.73 -26.79
N SER A 60 -8.23 -46.86 -25.77
CA SER A 60 -9.37 -46.02 -25.36
C SER A 60 -9.64 -44.94 -26.40
N GLY A 61 -10.82 -44.99 -27.05
CA GLY A 61 -11.22 -44.09 -28.13
C GLY A 61 -11.05 -42.60 -27.78
N THR A 62 -10.70 -41.80 -28.79
CA THR A 62 -10.40 -40.35 -28.67
C THR A 62 -11.50 -39.56 -27.96
N GLU A 63 -12.76 -39.95 -28.09
CA GLU A 63 -13.89 -39.32 -27.40
C GLU A 63 -13.92 -39.60 -25.89
N LYS A 64 -13.61 -40.82 -25.45
CA LYS A 64 -13.52 -41.17 -24.03
C LYS A 64 -12.41 -40.37 -23.34
N ARG A 65 -11.28 -40.19 -24.03
CA ARG A 65 -10.14 -39.41 -23.54
C ARG A 65 -10.47 -37.92 -23.40
N LYS A 66 -11.17 -37.34 -24.39
CA LYS A 66 -11.65 -35.96 -24.31
C LYS A 66 -12.63 -35.74 -23.15
N ALA A 67 -13.57 -36.66 -22.94
CA ALA A 67 -14.52 -36.57 -21.82
C ALA A 67 -13.82 -36.62 -20.46
N MET A 68 -12.79 -37.47 -20.32
CA MET A 68 -11.95 -37.52 -19.12
C MET A 68 -11.24 -36.19 -18.87
N TYR A 69 -10.61 -35.60 -19.88
CA TYR A 69 -9.91 -34.31 -19.74
C TYR A 69 -10.86 -33.18 -19.33
N THR A 70 -12.05 -33.11 -19.92
CA THR A 70 -13.07 -32.12 -19.53
C THR A 70 -13.48 -32.29 -18.06
N LYS A 71 -13.63 -33.53 -17.59
CA LYS A 71 -13.92 -33.81 -16.17
C LYS A 71 -12.77 -33.36 -15.27
N ASP A 72 -11.54 -33.64 -15.65
CA ASP A 72 -10.36 -33.28 -14.87
C ASP A 72 -10.15 -31.76 -14.80
N TYR A 73 -10.41 -31.03 -15.90
CA TYR A 73 -10.39 -29.56 -15.89
C TYR A 73 -11.52 -28.95 -15.06
N LYS A 74 -12.67 -29.62 -14.99
CA LYS A 74 -13.73 -29.27 -14.04
C LYS A 74 -13.27 -29.49 -12.59
N MET A 75 -12.65 -30.64 -12.31
CA MET A 75 -12.11 -30.98 -10.99
C MET A 75 -10.96 -30.05 -10.56
N LEU A 76 -10.16 -29.56 -11.50
CA LEU A 76 -9.18 -28.49 -11.28
C LEU A 76 -9.82 -27.12 -11.00
N GLY A 77 -11.14 -26.97 -11.18
CA GLY A 77 -11.85 -25.73 -10.89
C GLY A 77 -11.61 -24.61 -11.90
N PHE A 78 -11.32 -24.95 -13.17
CA PHE A 78 -11.38 -23.97 -14.27
C PHE A 78 -12.82 -23.56 -14.54
N THR A 79 -13.05 -22.37 -15.07
CA THR A 79 -14.38 -21.89 -15.45
C THR A 79 -14.81 -22.54 -16.76
N ASN A 80 -13.93 -22.54 -17.77
CA ASN A 80 -14.15 -23.24 -19.02
C ASN A 80 -13.55 -24.65 -18.98
N HIS A 81 -14.35 -25.65 -18.63
CA HIS A 81 -13.87 -27.04 -18.52
C HIS A 81 -13.54 -27.69 -19.87
N ILE A 82 -14.12 -27.19 -20.97
CA ILE A 82 -13.90 -27.72 -22.32
C ILE A 82 -12.57 -27.19 -22.87
N ASN A 83 -12.30 -25.90 -22.64
CA ASN A 83 -11.07 -25.25 -23.06
C ASN A 83 -10.57 -24.28 -21.97
N PRO A 84 -9.79 -24.77 -20.98
CA PRO A 84 -9.30 -23.95 -19.87
C PRO A 84 -8.34 -22.85 -20.32
N ALA A 85 -7.77 -22.92 -21.52
CA ALA A 85 -6.93 -21.86 -22.08
C ALA A 85 -7.69 -20.52 -22.21
N MET A 86 -9.02 -20.57 -22.38
CA MET A 86 -9.86 -19.37 -22.45
C MET A 86 -9.80 -18.55 -21.16
N ASP A 87 -9.62 -19.17 -19.99
CA ASP A 87 -9.56 -18.47 -18.71
C ASP A 87 -8.31 -17.57 -18.61
N PHE A 88 -7.24 -17.88 -19.35
CA PHE A 88 -5.98 -17.11 -19.39
C PHE A 88 -5.93 -16.07 -20.52
N THR A 89 -7.03 -15.90 -21.28
CA THR A 89 -7.17 -14.81 -22.26
C THR A 89 -7.51 -13.47 -21.61
N GLN A 90 -7.94 -13.50 -20.34
CA GLN A 90 -8.21 -12.31 -19.55
C GLN A 90 -6.92 -11.75 -18.94
N THR A 91 -6.68 -10.45 -19.15
CA THR A 91 -5.54 -9.72 -18.59
C THR A 91 -6.03 -8.50 -17.82
N PRO A 92 -5.57 -8.28 -16.58
CA PRO A 92 -4.75 -9.19 -15.76
C PRO A 92 -5.52 -10.45 -15.31
N PRO A 93 -4.85 -11.57 -15.01
CA PRO A 93 -3.39 -11.75 -14.95
C PRO A 93 -2.78 -12.47 -16.17
N GLY A 94 -3.58 -12.87 -17.17
CA GLY A 94 -3.08 -13.55 -18.36
C GLY A 94 -2.22 -14.77 -18.05
N MET A 95 -1.11 -14.89 -18.78
CA MET A 95 -0.18 -16.01 -18.66
C MET A 95 0.58 -16.06 -17.31
N LEU A 96 0.66 -14.95 -16.56
CA LEU A 96 1.31 -14.95 -15.25
C LEU A 96 0.64 -15.89 -14.25
N ALA A 97 -0.69 -16.05 -14.32
CA ALA A 97 -1.38 -17.02 -13.48
C ALA A 97 -1.00 -18.47 -13.84
N LEU A 98 -0.79 -18.76 -15.12
CA LEU A 98 -0.35 -20.08 -15.57
C LEU A 98 1.07 -20.38 -15.09
N ASP A 99 1.96 -19.39 -15.17
CA ASP A 99 3.34 -19.50 -14.65
C ASP A 99 3.35 -19.77 -13.14
N ASN A 100 2.51 -19.07 -12.38
CA ASN A 100 2.36 -19.28 -10.93
C ASN A 100 1.83 -20.67 -10.58
N MET A 101 0.81 -21.16 -11.29
CA MET A 101 0.29 -22.51 -11.09
C MET A 101 1.36 -23.56 -11.41
N LEU A 102 2.10 -23.39 -12.51
CA LEU A 102 3.16 -24.30 -12.90
C LEU A 102 4.32 -24.30 -11.91
N TYR A 103 4.71 -23.11 -11.41
CA TYR A 103 5.70 -22.99 -10.35
C TYR A 103 5.27 -23.78 -9.11
N LEU A 104 4.03 -23.60 -8.64
CA LEU A 104 3.51 -24.34 -7.49
C LEU A 104 3.53 -25.85 -7.75
N ALA A 105 3.09 -26.30 -8.94
CA ALA A 105 3.04 -27.72 -9.30
C ALA A 105 4.43 -28.36 -9.42
N LYS A 106 5.45 -27.62 -9.85
CA LYS A 106 6.82 -28.12 -10.07
C LYS A 106 7.71 -27.99 -8.85
N VAL A 107 7.61 -26.89 -8.10
CA VAL A 107 8.47 -26.59 -6.96
C VAL A 107 7.88 -27.13 -5.66
N HIS A 108 6.56 -27.02 -5.48
CA HIS A 108 5.84 -27.45 -4.27
C HIS A 108 4.77 -28.49 -4.62
N GLN A 109 5.17 -29.53 -5.35
CA GLN A 109 4.27 -30.54 -5.93
C GLN A 109 3.30 -31.13 -4.90
N ASP A 110 3.77 -31.51 -3.71
CA ASP A 110 2.92 -32.06 -2.65
C ASP A 110 1.82 -31.09 -2.21
N THR A 111 2.14 -29.79 -2.15
CA THR A 111 1.17 -28.75 -1.80
C THR A 111 0.15 -28.57 -2.91
N TYR A 112 0.59 -28.58 -4.17
CA TYR A 112 -0.28 -28.50 -5.34
C TYR A 112 -1.27 -29.67 -5.39
N ILE A 113 -0.76 -30.90 -5.35
CA ILE A 113 -1.56 -32.13 -5.41
C ILE A 113 -2.57 -32.14 -4.27
N ARG A 114 -2.11 -31.86 -3.04
CA ARG A 114 -2.99 -31.81 -1.87
C ARG A 114 -4.12 -30.79 -2.03
N ILE A 115 -3.84 -29.58 -2.51
CA ILE A 115 -4.88 -28.56 -2.74
C ILE A 115 -5.89 -29.01 -3.79
N VAL A 116 -5.42 -29.59 -4.90
CA VAL A 116 -6.33 -30.03 -5.98
C VAL A 116 -7.19 -31.20 -5.51
N LEU A 117 -6.59 -32.24 -4.93
CA LEU A 117 -7.32 -33.44 -4.52
C LEU A 117 -8.30 -33.16 -3.38
N GLU A 118 -7.91 -32.38 -2.37
CA GLU A 118 -8.78 -32.00 -1.23
C GLU A 118 -10.06 -31.27 -1.67
N ASN A 119 -10.04 -30.59 -2.83
CA ASN A 119 -11.20 -29.87 -3.36
C ASN A 119 -11.94 -30.64 -4.44
N SER A 120 -11.27 -31.51 -5.19
CA SER A 120 -11.89 -32.28 -6.26
C SER A 120 -12.70 -33.49 -5.80
N SER A 121 -12.40 -34.03 -4.61
CA SER A 121 -13.06 -35.22 -4.07
C SER A 121 -14.31 -34.89 -3.25
N ARG A 122 -14.65 -33.60 -3.12
CA ARG A 122 -15.80 -33.14 -2.33
C ARG A 122 -17.01 -33.07 -3.24
N GLU A 123 -17.98 -33.95 -3.03
CA GLU A 123 -19.28 -33.87 -3.71
C GLU A 123 -20.20 -32.77 -3.15
N ASP A 124 -19.71 -31.97 -2.18
CA ASP A 124 -20.46 -30.88 -1.55
C ASP A 124 -20.25 -29.54 -2.27
N LYS A 125 -21.15 -28.58 -2.00
CA LYS A 125 -21.08 -27.23 -2.58
C LYS A 125 -19.90 -26.38 -2.08
N HIS A 126 -18.99 -26.97 -1.30
CA HIS A 126 -17.90 -26.27 -0.60
C HIS A 126 -16.52 -26.53 -1.24
N GLU A 127 -16.45 -27.13 -2.42
CA GLU A 127 -15.23 -27.22 -3.22
C GLU A 127 -14.68 -25.82 -3.58
N CYS A 128 -13.39 -25.60 -3.32
CA CYS A 128 -12.70 -24.39 -3.75
C CYS A 128 -12.17 -24.59 -5.19
N PRO A 129 -12.62 -23.79 -6.18
CA PRO A 129 -12.20 -23.98 -7.57
C PRO A 129 -10.76 -23.51 -7.77
N PHE A 130 -9.79 -24.42 -7.84
CA PHE A 130 -8.36 -24.07 -7.88
C PHE A 130 -8.01 -23.14 -9.05
N GLY A 131 -8.41 -23.48 -10.28
CA GLY A 131 -8.13 -22.69 -11.48
C GLY A 131 -8.62 -21.25 -11.36
N ARG A 132 -9.92 -21.07 -11.07
CA ARG A 132 -10.52 -19.74 -10.86
C ARG A 132 -9.86 -18.98 -9.70
N SER A 133 -9.56 -19.66 -8.59
CA SER A 133 -8.96 -19.07 -7.39
C SER A 133 -7.54 -18.57 -7.65
N ALA A 134 -6.73 -19.36 -8.35
CA ALA A 134 -5.33 -19.02 -8.67
C ALA A 134 -5.23 -17.85 -9.67
N ILE A 135 -6.12 -17.77 -10.65
CA ILE A 135 -6.21 -16.62 -11.56
C ILE A 135 -6.59 -15.35 -10.77
N GLU A 136 -7.67 -15.39 -10.00
CA GLU A 136 -8.11 -14.22 -9.24
C GLU A 136 -7.08 -13.81 -8.17
N LEU A 137 -6.42 -14.78 -7.53
CA LEU A 137 -5.36 -14.51 -6.56
C LEU A 137 -4.15 -13.84 -7.22
N THR A 138 -3.73 -14.31 -8.40
CA THR A 138 -2.60 -13.70 -9.11
C THR A 138 -2.91 -12.24 -9.44
N LYS A 139 -4.11 -11.95 -9.94
CA LYS A 139 -4.57 -10.58 -10.20
C LYS A 139 -4.56 -9.73 -8.92
N MET A 140 -5.13 -10.26 -7.83
CA MET A 140 -5.14 -9.58 -6.54
C MET A 140 -3.74 -9.26 -6.03
N LEU A 141 -2.79 -10.18 -6.14
CA LEU A 141 -1.40 -9.95 -5.74
C LEU A 141 -0.75 -8.85 -6.58
N CYS A 142 -1.00 -8.83 -7.89
CA CYS A 142 -0.50 -7.77 -8.77
C CYS A 142 -1.05 -6.40 -8.35
N GLU A 143 -2.34 -6.31 -8.01
CA GLU A 143 -2.96 -5.07 -7.51
C GLU A 143 -2.40 -4.63 -6.14
N ILE A 144 -2.24 -5.56 -5.20
CA ILE A 144 -1.67 -5.27 -3.87
C ILE A 144 -0.23 -4.77 -3.98
N LEU A 145 0.56 -5.40 -4.87
CA LEU A 145 1.97 -5.07 -5.08
C LEU A 145 2.19 -3.94 -6.10
N GLN A 146 1.12 -3.44 -6.72
CA GLN A 146 1.17 -2.35 -7.69
C GLN A 146 2.08 -2.67 -8.89
N VAL A 147 1.99 -3.91 -9.40
CA VAL A 147 2.74 -4.34 -10.60
C VAL A 147 2.32 -3.50 -11.81
N GLY A 148 3.31 -2.95 -12.52
CA GLY A 148 3.13 -2.05 -13.66
C GLY A 148 3.13 -0.56 -13.28
N GLU A 149 3.12 -0.23 -11.99
CA GLU A 149 3.22 1.17 -11.55
C GLU A 149 4.67 1.65 -11.53
N LEU A 150 4.88 2.93 -11.88
CA LEU A 150 6.21 3.52 -11.82
C LEU A 150 6.55 3.95 -10.37
N PRO A 151 7.82 3.81 -9.95
CA PRO A 151 8.21 4.15 -8.58
C PRO A 151 8.05 5.65 -8.30
N ASN A 152 7.60 5.97 -7.09
CA ASN A 152 7.31 7.33 -6.64
C ASN A 152 8.48 7.90 -5.83
N GLU A 153 8.93 9.13 -6.12
CA GLU A 153 10.05 9.79 -5.40
C GLU A 153 9.78 10.05 -3.89
N GLY A 154 8.53 9.95 -3.43
CA GLY A 154 8.14 10.20 -2.03
C GLY A 154 8.04 8.97 -1.13
N ARG A 155 8.22 7.77 -1.68
CA ARG A 155 8.05 6.49 -0.97
C ARG A 155 9.39 5.85 -0.66
N ASN A 156 9.53 5.40 0.58
CA ASN A 156 10.73 4.72 1.09
C ASN A 156 10.39 3.31 1.61
N ASP A 157 9.15 2.85 1.41
CA ASP A 157 8.59 1.65 2.00
C ASP A 157 8.75 0.44 1.07
N TYR A 158 9.74 -0.41 1.33
CA TYR A 158 9.91 -1.70 0.65
C TYR A 158 9.58 -2.87 1.59
N HIS A 159 9.42 -4.08 1.05
CA HIS A 159 9.08 -5.30 1.75
C HIS A 159 10.29 -6.24 1.77
N PRO A 160 11.02 -6.34 2.89
CA PRO A 160 12.28 -7.09 2.95
C PRO A 160 12.14 -8.56 2.52
N MET A 161 11.00 -9.19 2.79
CA MET A 161 10.74 -10.60 2.40
C MET A 161 10.91 -10.91 0.91
N PHE A 162 10.78 -9.94 0.00
CA PHE A 162 10.98 -10.19 -1.43
C PHE A 162 12.45 -10.27 -1.83
N PHE A 163 13.36 -9.89 -0.95
CA PHE A 163 14.81 -10.00 -1.14
C PHE A 163 15.38 -11.29 -0.54
N THR A 164 14.54 -12.17 0.02
CA THR A 164 14.99 -13.45 0.63
C THR A 164 14.91 -14.64 -0.31
N HIS A 165 14.40 -14.47 -1.54
CA HIS A 165 14.24 -15.54 -2.52
C HIS A 165 14.20 -14.97 -3.93
N ASP A 166 14.83 -15.65 -4.90
CA ASP A 166 14.90 -15.18 -6.29
C ASP A 166 13.53 -15.17 -6.98
N ARG A 167 12.66 -16.11 -6.59
CA ARG A 167 11.27 -16.26 -7.06
C ARG A 167 10.27 -15.93 -5.94
N ALA A 168 10.53 -14.83 -5.22
CA ALA A 168 9.74 -14.48 -4.03
C ALA A 168 8.25 -14.21 -4.33
N PHE A 169 7.92 -13.76 -5.55
CA PHE A 169 6.53 -13.56 -5.96
C PHE A 169 5.78 -14.90 -6.09
N GLU A 170 6.42 -15.91 -6.66
CA GLU A 170 5.83 -17.24 -6.81
C GLU A 170 5.72 -17.98 -5.47
N GLU A 171 6.72 -17.82 -4.58
CA GLU A 171 6.61 -18.30 -3.20
C GLU A 171 5.47 -17.60 -2.45
N LEU A 172 5.31 -16.29 -2.62
CA LEU A 172 4.18 -15.55 -2.06
C LEU A 172 2.85 -16.11 -2.59
N PHE A 173 2.74 -16.36 -3.89
CA PHE A 173 1.57 -17.00 -4.49
C PHE A 173 1.28 -18.36 -3.82
N GLY A 174 2.30 -19.20 -3.64
CA GLY A 174 2.18 -20.50 -2.98
C GLY A 174 1.74 -20.40 -1.51
N ILE A 175 2.15 -19.36 -0.79
CA ILE A 175 1.67 -19.08 0.58
C ILE A 175 0.22 -18.61 0.55
N CYS A 176 -0.11 -17.70 -0.37
CA CYS A 176 -1.43 -17.10 -0.45
C CYS A 176 -2.51 -18.07 -0.97
N ILE A 177 -2.19 -19.03 -1.84
CA ILE A 177 -3.16 -20.04 -2.29
C ILE A 177 -3.50 -21.04 -1.18
N GLN A 178 -2.53 -21.33 -0.30
CA GLN A 178 -2.77 -22.11 0.92
C GLN A 178 -3.62 -21.32 1.93
N LEU A 179 -3.34 -20.03 2.11
CA LEU A 179 -4.18 -19.13 2.92
C LEU A 179 -5.61 -19.10 2.38
N LEU A 180 -5.79 -18.92 1.08
CA LEU A 180 -7.08 -18.88 0.41
C LEU A 180 -7.87 -20.16 0.69
N ASN A 181 -7.26 -21.33 0.50
CA ASN A 181 -7.90 -22.62 0.81
C ASN A 181 -8.27 -22.75 2.30
N LYS A 182 -7.40 -22.31 3.20
CA LYS A 182 -7.69 -22.28 4.64
C LYS A 182 -8.89 -21.39 4.95
N THR A 183 -8.90 -20.16 4.46
CA THR A 183 -9.97 -19.19 4.73
C THR A 183 -11.28 -19.58 4.07
N TRP A 184 -11.25 -20.19 2.88
CA TRP A 184 -12.42 -20.80 2.26
C TRP A 184 -13.09 -21.82 3.18
N LYS A 185 -12.30 -22.72 3.79
CA LYS A 185 -12.78 -23.73 4.74
C LYS A 185 -13.28 -23.10 6.06
N GLU A 186 -12.56 -22.12 6.60
CA GLU A 186 -12.97 -21.40 7.82
C GLU A 186 -14.32 -20.68 7.63
N MET A 187 -14.57 -20.15 6.43
CA MET A 187 -15.83 -19.50 6.07
C MET A 187 -16.95 -20.48 5.71
N ARG A 188 -16.65 -21.79 5.57
CA ARG A 188 -17.55 -22.79 4.98
C ARG A 188 -18.17 -22.27 3.67
N ALA A 189 -17.33 -21.64 2.85
CA ALA A 189 -17.78 -20.91 1.66
C ALA A 189 -18.30 -21.87 0.58
N THR A 190 -19.15 -21.32 -0.29
CA THR A 190 -19.57 -21.96 -1.54
C THR A 190 -19.11 -21.13 -2.73
N ALA A 191 -19.34 -21.61 -3.96
CA ALA A 191 -19.02 -20.87 -5.18
C ALA A 191 -19.64 -19.45 -5.24
N GLU A 192 -20.78 -19.23 -4.57
CA GLU A 192 -21.46 -17.92 -4.49
C GLU A 192 -20.72 -16.93 -3.58
N ASP A 193 -19.99 -17.43 -2.57
CA ASP A 193 -19.22 -16.62 -1.63
C ASP A 193 -17.81 -16.29 -2.14
N PHE A 194 -17.45 -16.77 -3.34
CA PHE A 194 -16.10 -16.65 -3.90
C PHE A 194 -15.53 -15.23 -3.78
N ASN A 195 -16.28 -14.21 -4.22
CA ASN A 195 -15.83 -12.82 -4.16
C ASN A 195 -15.63 -12.32 -2.72
N LYS A 196 -16.48 -12.77 -1.77
CA LYS A 196 -16.36 -12.41 -0.35
C LYS A 196 -15.11 -13.05 0.26
N VAL A 197 -14.83 -14.32 -0.06
CA VAL A 197 -13.61 -15.01 0.38
C VAL A 197 -12.39 -14.28 -0.15
N MET A 198 -12.38 -13.91 -1.43
CA MET A 198 -11.28 -13.14 -2.03
C MET A 198 -11.08 -11.78 -1.33
N GLN A 199 -12.15 -11.09 -0.95
CA GLN A 199 -12.03 -9.86 -0.16
C GLN A 199 -11.42 -10.08 1.23
N VAL A 200 -11.80 -11.16 1.93
CA VAL A 200 -11.19 -11.52 3.21
C VAL A 200 -9.70 -11.85 3.03
N VAL A 201 -9.35 -12.63 2.02
CA VAL A 201 -7.95 -12.97 1.70
C VAL A 201 -7.13 -11.72 1.37
N ARG A 202 -7.70 -10.80 0.58
CA ARG A 202 -7.08 -9.48 0.33
C ARG A 202 -6.79 -8.75 1.63
N GLU A 203 -7.77 -8.69 2.53
CA GLU A 203 -7.63 -8.02 3.82
C GLU A 203 -6.58 -8.70 4.72
N GLN A 204 -6.51 -10.03 4.75
CA GLN A 204 -5.48 -10.76 5.48
C GLN A 204 -4.08 -10.41 4.98
N ILE A 205 -3.88 -10.38 3.66
CA ILE A 205 -2.60 -10.02 3.03
C ILE A 205 -2.25 -8.55 3.33
N THR A 206 -3.18 -7.61 3.09
CA THR A 206 -2.92 -6.18 3.29
C THR A 206 -2.76 -5.78 4.76
N ARG A 207 -3.35 -6.52 5.71
CA ARG A 207 -3.06 -6.35 7.16
C ARG A 207 -1.75 -6.98 7.60
N ALA A 208 -1.25 -8.00 6.90
CA ALA A 208 0.03 -8.63 7.21
C ALA A 208 1.23 -7.81 6.72
N LEU A 209 1.17 -7.24 5.51
CA LEU A 209 2.28 -6.51 4.88
C LEU A 209 2.86 -5.33 5.70
N PRO A 210 2.07 -4.51 6.42
CA PRO A 210 2.56 -3.40 7.24
C PRO A 210 3.45 -3.85 8.42
N SER A 211 3.36 -5.11 8.84
CA SER A 211 4.27 -5.65 9.87
C SER A 211 5.72 -5.82 9.38
N LYS A 212 5.97 -5.57 8.09
CA LYS A 212 7.29 -5.65 7.44
C LYS A 212 8.03 -6.95 7.80
N PRO A 213 7.45 -8.11 7.49
CA PRO A 213 8.10 -9.39 7.74
C PRO A 213 9.44 -9.45 7.01
N ASN A 214 10.46 -9.97 7.70
CA ASN A 214 11.81 -10.06 7.16
C ASN A 214 12.03 -11.32 6.30
N SER A 215 11.08 -12.25 6.29
CA SER A 215 11.10 -13.45 5.45
C SER A 215 9.69 -13.91 5.09
N LEU A 216 9.59 -14.75 4.05
CA LEU A 216 8.34 -15.38 3.64
C LEU A 216 7.74 -16.26 4.75
N ASP A 217 8.57 -16.90 5.57
CA ASP A 217 8.11 -17.67 6.74
C ASP A 217 7.51 -16.79 7.85
N GLN A 218 8.10 -15.61 8.09
CA GLN A 218 7.53 -14.64 9.02
C GLN A 218 6.18 -14.12 8.51
N PHE A 219 6.08 -13.86 7.21
CA PHE A 219 4.81 -13.50 6.58
C PHE A 219 3.77 -14.61 6.73
N LYS A 220 4.13 -15.87 6.44
CA LYS A 220 3.28 -17.05 6.66
C LYS A 220 2.84 -17.17 8.12
N SER A 221 3.74 -16.92 9.08
CA SER A 221 3.42 -16.89 10.51
C SER A 221 2.42 -15.80 10.87
N LYS A 222 2.60 -14.60 10.31
CA LYS A 222 1.68 -13.49 10.52
C LYS A 222 0.28 -13.81 9.96
N LEU A 223 0.21 -14.41 8.78
CA LEU A 223 -1.06 -14.87 8.19
C LEU A 223 -1.76 -15.93 9.05
N ARG A 224 -1.02 -16.83 9.71
CA ARG A 224 -1.63 -17.78 10.65
C ARG A 224 -2.35 -17.11 11.82
N SER A 225 -1.87 -15.95 12.27
CA SER A 225 -2.52 -15.16 13.34
C SER A 225 -3.74 -14.38 12.84
N LEU A 226 -3.88 -14.19 11.53
CA LEU A 226 -4.98 -13.46 10.89
C LEU A 226 -6.01 -14.45 10.31
N SER A 227 -6.54 -15.34 11.15
CA SER A 227 -7.64 -16.22 10.76
C SER A 227 -8.91 -15.43 10.40
N TYR A 228 -9.88 -16.08 9.75
CA TYR A 228 -11.17 -15.45 9.45
C TYR A 228 -11.84 -14.87 10.71
N SER A 229 -11.81 -15.58 11.83
CA SER A 229 -12.33 -15.11 13.12
C SER A 229 -11.63 -13.85 13.63
N GLU A 230 -10.31 -13.76 13.48
CA GLU A 230 -9.55 -12.58 13.88
C GLU A 230 -9.88 -11.38 12.99
N ILE A 231 -10.03 -11.59 11.68
CA ILE A 231 -10.47 -10.52 10.75
C ILE A 231 -11.85 -9.99 11.15
N LEU A 232 -12.80 -10.88 11.49
CA LEU A 232 -14.11 -10.45 11.99
C LEU A 232 -14.01 -9.65 13.29
N ARG A 233 -13.16 -10.08 14.23
CA ARG A 233 -12.92 -9.38 15.50
C ARG A 233 -12.35 -7.97 15.27
N LEU A 234 -11.36 -7.84 14.38
CA LEU A 234 -10.77 -6.55 14.01
C LEU A 234 -11.80 -5.62 13.36
N ARG A 235 -12.58 -6.11 12.39
CA ARG A 235 -13.68 -5.34 11.77
C ARG A 235 -14.74 -4.89 12.78
N GLN A 236 -15.02 -5.71 13.79
CA GLN A 236 -15.96 -5.33 14.87
C GLN A 236 -15.37 -4.24 15.77
N SER A 237 -14.11 -4.38 16.17
CA SER A 237 -13.40 -3.37 16.97
C SER A 237 -13.28 -2.03 16.25
N GLU A 238 -13.04 -2.04 14.94
CA GLU A 238 -12.94 -0.83 14.11
C GLU A 238 -14.29 -0.11 14.01
N ARG A 239 -15.39 -0.85 13.84
CA ARG A 239 -16.76 -0.30 13.83
C ARG A 239 -17.12 0.32 15.18
N MET A 240 -16.89 -0.40 16.28
CA MET A 240 -17.15 0.12 17.63
C MET A 240 -16.37 1.41 17.90
N SER A 241 -15.08 1.45 17.53
CA SER A 241 -14.29 2.65 17.69
C SER A 241 -14.80 3.81 16.83
N GLN A 242 -15.30 3.54 15.62
CA GLN A 242 -15.80 4.58 14.71
C GLN A 242 -17.13 5.16 15.16
N ASP A 243 -18.04 4.34 15.69
CA ASP A 243 -19.33 4.78 16.24
C ASP A 243 -19.12 5.68 17.48
N ASP A 244 -18.14 5.38 18.34
CA ASP A 244 -17.79 6.23 19.48
C ASP A 244 -17.37 7.65 19.04
N PHE A 245 -16.60 7.77 17.94
CA PHE A 245 -16.16 9.08 17.40
C PHE A 245 -17.28 9.89 16.71
N GLN A 246 -18.44 9.29 16.45
CA GLN A 246 -19.60 9.97 15.87
C GLN A 246 -20.66 10.34 16.92
N SER A 247 -20.40 10.08 18.21
CA SER A 247 -21.33 10.48 19.26
C SER A 247 -21.49 12.02 19.31
N PRO A 248 -22.71 12.55 19.53
CA PRO A 248 -22.97 13.99 19.50
C PRO A 248 -22.02 14.83 20.38
N PRO A 249 -21.69 14.43 21.63
CA PRO A 249 -20.76 15.18 22.46
C PRO A 249 -19.32 15.24 21.90
N ILE A 250 -18.87 14.18 21.23
CA ILE A 250 -17.53 14.13 20.63
C ILE A 250 -17.49 14.98 19.35
N VAL A 251 -18.58 14.97 18.56
CA VAL A 251 -18.70 15.83 17.38
C VAL A 251 -18.74 17.31 17.77
N GLU A 252 -19.53 17.69 18.77
CA GLU A 252 -19.59 19.07 19.29
C GLU A 252 -18.23 19.52 19.83
N LEU A 253 -17.54 18.65 20.56
CA LEU A 253 -16.20 18.94 21.07
C LEU A 253 -15.20 19.11 19.91
N ARG A 254 -15.31 18.26 18.87
CA ARG A 254 -14.47 18.36 17.67
C ARG A 254 -14.67 19.71 16.99
N GLU A 255 -15.91 20.14 16.80
CA GLU A 255 -16.23 21.43 16.17
C GLU A 255 -15.70 22.63 16.99
N LYS A 256 -15.77 22.55 18.32
CA LYS A 256 -15.24 23.60 19.21
C LYS A 256 -13.71 23.68 19.21
N ILE A 257 -13.01 22.54 19.20
CA ILE A 257 -11.53 22.49 19.27
C ILE A 257 -10.88 22.65 17.90
N GLN A 258 -11.58 22.30 16.81
CA GLN A 258 -11.08 22.41 15.44
C GLN A 258 -10.43 23.76 15.09
N PRO A 259 -11.02 24.93 15.40
CA PRO A 259 -10.37 26.22 15.11
C PRO A 259 -9.03 26.40 15.86
N GLU A 260 -8.94 25.97 17.13
CA GLU A 260 -7.70 26.06 17.92
C GLU A 260 -6.60 25.15 17.35
N ILE A 261 -6.97 23.93 16.95
CA ILE A 261 -6.03 22.99 16.32
C ILE A 261 -5.58 23.49 14.94
N LEU A 262 -6.48 24.09 14.16
CA LEU A 262 -6.11 24.71 12.89
C LEU A 262 -5.14 25.87 13.08
N GLU A 263 -5.32 26.70 14.12
CA GLU A 263 -4.39 27.79 14.42
C GLU A 263 -3.03 27.25 14.89
N LEU A 264 -3.00 26.18 15.70
CA LEU A 264 -1.76 25.50 16.08
C LEU A 264 -1.02 24.92 14.86
N ILE A 265 -1.74 24.28 13.93
CA ILE A 265 -1.16 23.78 12.67
C ILE A 265 -0.59 24.96 11.87
N LYS A 266 -1.33 26.06 11.76
CA LYS A 266 -0.87 27.28 11.08
C LYS A 266 0.40 27.85 11.70
N GLN A 267 0.47 27.96 13.03
CA GLN A 267 1.67 28.40 13.74
C GLN A 267 2.86 27.49 13.49
N GLN A 268 2.66 26.17 13.61
CA GLN A 268 3.71 25.18 13.34
C GLN A 268 4.22 25.27 11.90
N ARG A 269 3.32 25.46 10.93
CA ARG A 269 3.66 25.57 9.51
C ARG A 269 4.36 26.88 9.17
N LEU A 270 3.96 28.00 9.80
CA LEU A 270 4.69 29.27 9.71
C LEU A 270 6.11 29.13 10.26
N ASN A 271 6.27 28.47 11.41
CA ASN A 271 7.59 28.21 11.99
C ASN A 271 8.47 27.38 11.03
N ARG A 272 7.91 26.37 10.36
CA ARG A 272 8.63 25.60 9.33
C ARG A 272 9.06 26.45 8.13
N LEU A 273 8.22 27.38 7.67
CA LEU A 273 8.64 28.33 6.63
C LEU A 273 9.78 29.23 7.11
N CYS A 274 9.74 29.67 8.37
CA CYS A 274 10.78 30.51 8.97
C CYS A 274 12.12 29.78 9.18
N GLU A 275 12.07 28.48 9.50
CA GLU A 275 13.23 27.59 9.50
C GLU A 275 13.85 27.51 8.10
N GLY A 276 13.01 27.32 7.08
CA GLY A 276 13.42 27.24 5.68
C GLY A 276 13.62 25.80 5.19
N SER A 277 13.89 25.65 3.91
CA SER A 277 14.09 24.35 3.28
C SER A 277 14.95 24.44 2.02
N SER A 278 15.63 23.33 1.74
CA SER A 278 16.42 23.15 0.52
C SER A 278 15.56 22.56 -0.60
N PHE A 279 15.76 23.06 -1.81
CA PHE A 279 15.08 22.68 -3.03
C PHE A 279 16.11 22.29 -4.08
N ARG A 280 15.82 21.23 -4.81
CA ARG A 280 16.70 20.77 -5.90
C ARG A 280 16.46 21.60 -7.16
N LYS A 281 17.52 22.07 -7.82
CA LYS A 281 17.41 22.70 -9.14
C LYS A 281 17.15 21.65 -10.21
N ILE A 282 16.15 21.90 -11.06
CA ILE A 282 15.86 21.07 -12.22
C ILE A 282 16.78 21.52 -13.37
N GLY A 283 17.83 20.74 -13.66
CA GLY A 283 18.82 21.03 -14.72
C GLY A 283 19.04 19.84 -15.67
N ASN A 284 19.54 20.11 -16.87
CA ASN A 284 19.68 19.13 -17.97
C ASN A 284 21.00 18.31 -17.97
N ARG A 285 21.86 18.38 -16.94
CA ARG A 285 23.18 17.70 -16.95
C ARG A 285 23.47 16.90 -15.68
N ARG A 286 23.84 15.62 -15.89
CA ARG A 286 24.12 14.55 -14.90
C ARG A 286 25.37 14.75 -14.01
N ARG A 287 25.89 15.97 -13.79
CA ARG A 287 27.22 16.12 -13.14
C ARG A 287 27.34 17.01 -11.89
N GLN A 288 26.27 17.60 -11.35
CA GLN A 288 26.28 18.20 -10.01
C GLN A 288 24.85 18.43 -9.53
N GLU A 289 24.47 17.89 -8.37
CA GLU A 289 23.17 18.17 -7.74
C GLU A 289 23.22 19.55 -7.09
N ARG A 290 22.78 20.58 -7.82
CA ARG A 290 22.70 21.94 -7.28
C ARG A 290 21.40 22.12 -6.49
N PHE A 291 21.53 22.56 -5.25
CA PHE A 291 20.40 22.91 -4.39
C PHE A 291 20.30 24.44 -4.25
N TRP A 292 19.11 24.93 -3.93
CA TRP A 292 18.87 26.30 -3.52
C TRP A 292 18.04 26.28 -2.24
N TYR A 293 18.22 27.25 -1.37
CA TYR A 293 17.53 27.34 -0.10
C TYR A 293 16.51 28.47 -0.14
N CYS A 294 15.35 28.27 0.50
CA CYS A 294 14.38 29.33 0.73
C CYS A 294 13.94 29.33 2.19
N ARG A 295 13.77 30.52 2.78
CA ARG A 295 13.18 30.70 4.11
C ARG A 295 12.34 31.96 4.20
N LEU A 296 11.34 31.95 5.05
CA LEU A 296 10.52 33.11 5.38
C LEU A 296 11.19 33.95 6.46
N ALA A 297 11.19 35.27 6.29
CA ALA A 297 11.59 36.19 7.35
C ALA A 297 10.61 36.10 8.53
N LEU A 298 11.10 36.33 9.74
CA LEU A 298 10.29 36.26 10.98
C LEU A 298 9.10 37.24 11.00
N ASN A 299 9.13 38.26 10.14
CA ASN A 299 8.01 39.18 9.95
C ASN A 299 6.91 38.64 9.01
N HIS A 300 7.09 37.45 8.45
CA HIS A 300 6.22 36.76 7.49
C HIS A 300 5.92 37.55 6.20
N LYS A 301 6.75 38.55 5.87
CA LYS A 301 6.51 39.47 4.73
C LYS A 301 7.45 39.25 3.56
N VAL A 302 8.57 38.57 3.75
CA VAL A 302 9.61 38.40 2.72
C VAL A 302 10.14 36.98 2.74
N LEU A 303 10.17 36.33 1.58
CA LEU A 303 10.89 35.08 1.36
C LEU A 303 12.31 35.41 0.89
N HIS A 304 13.30 34.86 1.58
CA HIS A 304 14.71 34.94 1.24
C HIS A 304 15.12 33.65 0.57
N TYR A 305 15.79 33.74 -0.57
CA TYR A 305 16.28 32.56 -1.27
C TYR A 305 17.67 32.77 -1.89
N GLY A 306 18.34 31.68 -2.20
CA GLY A 306 19.70 31.71 -2.74
C GLY A 306 20.22 30.32 -3.05
N ASP A 307 21.28 30.26 -3.84
CA ASP A 307 21.92 29.00 -4.21
C ASP A 307 22.74 28.44 -3.04
N LEU A 308 22.73 27.12 -2.87
CA LEU A 308 23.60 26.43 -1.94
C LEU A 308 24.82 25.93 -2.72
N ASP A 309 26.00 26.45 -2.37
CA ASP A 309 27.27 25.84 -2.77
C ASP A 309 27.50 24.54 -1.99
N ASP A 310 28.28 23.61 -2.55
CA ASP A 310 28.39 22.22 -2.08
C ASP A 310 28.59 22.11 -0.54
N ASN A 311 27.54 21.58 0.11
CA ASN A 311 27.50 21.01 1.46
C ASN A 311 27.92 21.94 2.63
N PRO A 312 27.09 22.92 3.03
CA PRO A 312 27.26 23.56 4.33
C PRO A 312 26.76 22.62 5.43
N GLN A 313 27.67 22.06 6.23
CA GLN A 313 27.35 21.35 7.48
C GLN A 313 26.91 22.32 8.60
N GLY A 314 26.05 23.30 8.30
CA GLY A 314 25.63 24.35 9.24
C GLY A 314 24.30 25.03 8.87
N GLU A 315 23.77 25.86 9.77
CA GLU A 315 22.57 26.67 9.53
C GLU A 315 22.83 27.71 8.41
N VAL A 316 21.95 27.75 7.41
CA VAL A 316 22.00 28.73 6.32
C VAL A 316 21.57 30.10 6.87
N THR A 317 22.51 31.06 6.93
CA THR A 317 22.28 32.39 7.48
C THR A 317 21.51 33.29 6.50
N PHE A 318 20.83 34.33 7.01
CA PHE A 318 20.08 35.27 6.14
C PHE A 318 20.98 36.01 5.14
N GLU A 319 22.25 36.21 5.48
CA GLU A 319 23.23 36.97 4.70
C GLU A 319 23.71 36.21 3.46
N SER A 320 23.64 34.88 3.46
CA SER A 320 23.99 34.06 2.29
C SER A 320 22.86 34.00 1.24
N LEU A 321 21.65 34.45 1.58
CA LEU A 321 20.48 34.44 0.70
C LEU A 321 20.29 35.82 0.07
N GLN A 322 20.90 36.01 -1.11
CA GLN A 322 21.00 37.29 -1.78
C GLN A 322 19.67 37.78 -2.39
N GLU A 323 18.78 36.84 -2.73
CA GLU A 323 17.53 37.14 -3.43
C GLU A 323 16.33 37.22 -2.48
N LYS A 324 15.38 38.12 -2.79
CA LYS A 324 14.23 38.42 -1.91
C LYS A 324 12.94 38.52 -2.73
N ILE A 325 11.87 37.92 -2.23
CA ILE A 325 10.52 38.03 -2.80
C ILE A 325 9.57 38.51 -1.71
N PRO A 326 8.95 39.70 -1.85
CA PRO A 326 7.87 40.11 -0.97
C PRO A 326 6.72 39.13 -1.09
N VAL A 327 6.25 38.64 0.05
CA VAL A 327 5.16 37.67 0.11
C VAL A 327 3.90 38.27 -0.50
N ALA A 328 3.63 39.56 -0.30
CA ALA A 328 2.46 40.22 -0.87
C ALA A 328 2.41 40.21 -2.41
N ASP A 329 3.55 40.05 -3.08
CA ASP A 329 3.65 40.11 -4.55
C ASP A 329 3.38 38.75 -5.22
N ILE A 330 3.36 37.66 -4.43
CA ILE A 330 3.11 36.32 -4.94
C ILE A 330 1.59 36.15 -5.14
N LYS A 331 1.19 35.90 -6.40
CA LYS A 331 -0.23 35.84 -6.79
C LYS A 331 -0.86 34.46 -6.63
N ALA A 332 -0.07 33.41 -6.85
CA ALA A 332 -0.52 32.03 -6.79
C ALA A 332 0.68 31.08 -6.71
N ILE A 333 0.44 29.90 -6.16
CA ILE A 333 1.37 28.77 -6.20
C ILE A 333 0.71 27.66 -6.98
N VAL A 334 1.34 27.29 -8.09
CA VAL A 334 0.88 26.22 -8.97
C VAL A 334 1.70 24.97 -8.74
N THR A 335 1.06 23.81 -8.82
CA THR A 335 1.71 22.51 -8.63
C THR A 335 1.54 21.65 -9.86
N GLY A 336 2.53 20.81 -10.12
CA GLY A 336 2.45 19.78 -11.13
C GLY A 336 2.45 20.29 -12.57
N LYS A 337 1.48 19.85 -13.38
CA LYS A 337 1.36 20.18 -14.82
C LYS A 337 1.25 21.69 -15.11
N ASP A 338 0.83 22.47 -14.12
CA ASP A 338 0.63 23.92 -14.25
C ASP A 338 1.93 24.71 -14.01
N CYS A 339 3.01 24.04 -13.60
CA CYS A 339 4.32 24.66 -13.46
C CYS A 339 4.91 25.03 -14.84
N PRO A 340 5.40 26.27 -15.06
CA PRO A 340 5.90 26.73 -16.36
C PRO A 340 7.01 25.85 -16.96
N HIS A 341 7.93 25.37 -16.12
CA HIS A 341 9.06 24.51 -16.53
C HIS A 341 8.64 23.11 -17.01
N MET A 342 7.36 22.73 -16.84
CA MET A 342 6.80 21.48 -17.34
C MET A 342 6.15 21.60 -18.72
N LYS A 343 5.85 22.82 -19.18
CA LYS A 343 5.16 23.06 -20.47
C LYS A 343 6.10 22.89 -21.68
N GLU A 344 7.38 23.19 -21.53
CA GLU A 344 8.38 23.12 -22.63
C GLU A 344 8.80 21.69 -23.01
N LYS A 345 8.61 20.68 -22.14
CA LYS A 345 9.00 19.28 -22.42
C LYS A 345 7.95 18.46 -23.17
N SER A 346 6.92 19.10 -23.73
CA SER A 346 5.80 18.40 -24.39
C SER A 346 6.14 17.74 -25.73
N ALA A 347 7.36 17.88 -26.26
CA ALA A 347 7.78 17.24 -27.52
C ALA A 347 8.39 15.82 -27.38
N LEU A 348 8.61 15.30 -26.16
CA LEU A 348 9.11 13.93 -25.96
C LEU A 348 8.22 13.20 -24.95
N LYS A 349 7.67 12.05 -25.35
CA LYS A 349 6.92 11.12 -24.49
C LYS A 349 7.84 10.57 -23.39
N GLN A 350 8.10 11.35 -22.35
CA GLN A 350 8.75 10.91 -21.12
C GLN A 350 8.23 11.74 -19.93
N ASN A 351 8.00 11.04 -18.82
CA ASN A 351 7.72 11.55 -17.47
C ASN A 351 6.32 12.14 -17.22
N LYS A 352 5.37 11.25 -16.91
CA LYS A 352 4.06 11.62 -16.36
C LYS A 352 4.12 12.00 -14.86
N VAL A 353 5.20 11.69 -14.13
CA VAL A 353 5.30 11.91 -12.65
C VAL A 353 6.22 13.06 -12.23
N SER A 354 7.09 13.57 -13.11
CA SER A 354 7.64 14.94 -12.90
C SER A 354 6.51 15.97 -12.76
N ARG A 355 5.30 15.63 -13.24
CA ARG A 355 4.05 16.39 -13.17
C ARG A 355 3.37 16.42 -11.80
N GLU A 356 3.87 15.75 -10.78
CA GLU A 356 3.48 15.96 -9.38
C GLU A 356 4.69 16.34 -8.50
N ALA A 357 5.90 16.00 -8.96
CA ALA A 357 7.16 16.23 -8.24
C ALA A 357 7.77 17.63 -8.39
N SER A 358 7.09 18.60 -9.00
CA SER A 358 7.59 19.99 -9.11
C SER A 358 7.66 20.75 -7.77
N LEU A 359 7.40 20.07 -6.66
CA LEU A 359 8.04 20.25 -5.35
C LEU A 359 7.85 18.92 -4.62
N SER A 360 8.92 18.14 -4.45
CA SER A 360 8.96 16.79 -3.86
C SER A 360 7.90 16.54 -2.78
N SER A 361 7.23 15.39 -2.83
CA SER A 361 6.00 15.01 -2.09
C SER A 361 5.92 15.35 -0.59
N TRP A 362 7.04 15.53 0.12
CA TRP A 362 7.06 15.97 1.52
C TRP A 362 7.26 17.50 1.68
N LEU A 363 8.01 18.12 0.76
CA LEU A 363 8.23 19.57 0.66
C LEU A 363 7.02 20.30 0.05
N SER A 364 6.27 19.65 -0.87
CA SER A 364 4.97 20.13 -1.36
C SER A 364 4.10 20.54 -0.18
N ASP A 365 3.82 19.64 0.77
CA ASP A 365 2.85 19.93 1.84
C ASP A 365 3.44 20.81 2.95
N THR A 366 4.76 20.80 3.11
CA THR A 366 5.48 21.65 4.06
C THR A 366 5.48 23.12 3.65
N TRP A 367 5.49 23.42 2.35
CA TRP A 367 5.48 24.80 1.83
C TRP A 367 4.11 25.22 1.29
N ARG A 368 3.36 24.33 0.64
CA ARG A 368 2.04 24.62 0.06
C ARG A 368 1.02 25.02 1.11
N VAL A 369 0.91 24.28 2.21
CA VAL A 369 -0.08 24.60 3.26
C VAL A 369 0.20 25.95 3.92
N PRO A 370 1.42 26.24 4.42
CA PRO A 370 1.68 27.55 5.00
C PRO A 370 1.73 28.69 3.99
N LEU A 371 2.19 28.48 2.76
CA LEU A 371 2.08 29.53 1.75
C LEU A 371 0.61 29.80 1.40
N VAL A 372 -0.25 28.79 1.23
CA VAL A 372 -1.70 28.99 1.04
C VAL A 372 -2.33 29.73 2.23
N VAL A 373 -1.90 29.42 3.47
CA VAL A 373 -2.33 30.12 4.69
C VAL A 373 -1.86 31.58 4.73
N VAL A 374 -0.71 31.87 4.13
CA VAL A 374 -0.17 33.23 3.96
C VAL A 374 -0.86 33.97 2.79
N PHE A 375 -1.30 33.26 1.74
CA PHE A 375 -1.94 33.82 0.54
C PHE A 375 -3.46 33.97 0.61
N SER A 376 -4.17 33.16 1.40
CA SER A 376 -5.63 33.23 1.51
C SER A 376 -6.21 32.45 2.71
N ARG A 377 -7.38 32.90 3.15
CA ARG A 377 -8.13 32.47 4.36
C ARG A 377 -8.61 31.00 4.42
N CYS A 378 -8.18 30.10 3.53
CA CYS A 378 -8.75 28.75 3.43
C CYS A 378 -7.69 27.64 3.49
N ILE A 379 -7.72 26.84 4.56
CA ILE A 379 -6.96 25.59 4.67
C ILE A 379 -7.72 24.52 3.88
N LEU A 380 -7.20 24.10 2.72
CA LEU A 380 -7.77 23.00 1.94
C LEU A 380 -7.56 21.64 2.64
N GLY A 381 -8.52 21.26 3.49
CA GLY A 381 -9.39 20.11 3.25
C GLY A 381 -8.96 18.69 3.62
N ILE A 382 -7.68 18.26 3.54
CA ILE A 382 -7.40 16.80 3.58
C ILE A 382 -6.50 16.35 4.75
N PHE A 383 -5.58 17.20 5.20
CA PHE A 383 -4.66 16.88 6.31
C PHE A 383 -5.13 17.24 7.73
N PRO A 384 -5.92 18.31 7.96
CA PRO A 384 -6.35 18.66 9.31
C PRO A 384 -7.18 17.55 9.98
N SER A 385 -7.97 16.80 9.20
CA SER A 385 -8.78 15.69 9.69
C SER A 385 -7.92 14.52 10.20
N LEU A 386 -6.85 14.16 9.49
CA LEU A 386 -5.90 13.12 9.92
C LEU A 386 -5.14 13.52 11.18
N PHE A 387 -4.66 14.77 11.27
CA PHE A 387 -3.93 15.24 12.45
C PHE A 387 -4.86 15.36 13.67
N LEU A 388 -6.09 15.84 13.49
CA LEU A 388 -7.12 15.89 14.52
C LEU A 388 -7.50 14.50 15.02
N ASN A 389 -7.66 13.53 14.11
CA ASN A 389 -7.92 12.13 14.46
C ASN A 389 -6.74 11.47 15.20
N VAL A 390 -5.50 11.79 14.82
CA VAL A 390 -4.29 11.31 15.51
C VAL A 390 -4.17 11.95 16.90
N LEU A 391 -4.43 13.26 17.04
CA LEU A 391 -4.39 13.95 18.33
C LEU A 391 -5.48 13.43 19.28
N LEU A 392 -6.70 13.21 18.78
CA LEU A 392 -7.80 12.60 19.54
C LEU A 392 -7.47 11.16 19.96
N ARG A 393 -6.80 10.38 19.10
CA ARG A 393 -6.29 9.05 19.47
C ARG A 393 -5.19 9.11 20.53
N ILE A 394 -4.26 10.07 20.45
CA ILE A 394 -3.21 10.28 21.45
C ILE A 394 -3.82 10.68 22.80
N LEU A 395 -4.81 11.58 22.80
CA LEU A 395 -5.55 11.97 24.01
C LEU A 395 -6.29 10.76 24.63
N ASN A 396 -6.86 9.87 23.80
CA ASN A 396 -7.51 8.63 24.27
C ASN A 396 -6.50 7.57 24.76
N ILE A 397 -5.31 7.46 24.16
CA ILE A 397 -4.22 6.59 24.65
C ILE A 397 -3.73 7.07 26.02
N HIS A 398 -3.66 8.38 26.23
CA HIS A 398 -3.31 8.96 27.53
C HIS A 398 -4.41 8.76 28.60
N LYS A 399 -5.69 8.66 28.20
CA LYS A 399 -6.82 8.28 29.09
C LYS A 399 -6.66 6.88 29.69
N ASN A 400 -6.01 5.95 28.99
CA ASN A 400 -5.77 4.58 29.46
C ASN A 400 -4.45 4.41 30.24
N ARG A 401 -3.49 5.33 30.10
CA ARG A 401 -2.16 5.24 30.73
C ARG A 401 -2.05 5.96 32.07
N TRP A 402 -2.90 6.96 32.28
CA TRP A 402 -3.09 7.67 33.53
C TRP A 402 -4.53 7.35 33.90
N ASN A 403 -4.80 6.79 35.09
CA ASN A 403 -6.17 6.53 35.59
C ASN A 403 -6.96 7.85 35.77
N LEU A 404 -7.15 8.60 34.69
CA LEU A 404 -7.97 9.79 34.63
C LEU A 404 -9.40 9.30 34.37
N CYS A 405 -10.09 8.94 35.45
CA CYS A 405 -11.53 8.74 35.43
C CYS A 405 -12.22 10.07 35.10
N ILE A 406 -12.32 10.40 33.81
CA ILE A 406 -13.34 11.33 33.34
C ILE A 406 -14.60 10.49 33.13
N HIS A 407 -15.39 10.37 34.20
CA HIS A 407 -16.78 9.97 34.08
C HIS A 407 -17.47 11.06 33.24
N ILE A 408 -17.81 10.74 31.99
CA ILE A 408 -18.74 11.56 31.21
C ILE A 408 -20.12 11.25 31.76
N THR A 409 -20.47 11.85 32.89
CA THR A 409 -21.84 11.84 33.38
C THR A 409 -22.68 12.73 32.47
N GLN A 410 -23.77 12.17 31.93
CA GLN A 410 -24.78 12.87 31.15
C GLN A 410 -25.51 13.99 31.92
N THR A 411 -25.14 14.26 33.17
CA THR A 411 -25.75 15.29 34.00
C THR A 411 -24.94 16.59 33.93
N GLN A 412 -25.55 17.61 33.33
CA GLN A 412 -25.09 18.99 33.35
C GLN A 412 -24.92 19.46 34.80
N GLN A 413 -23.69 19.55 35.30
CA GLN A 413 -23.35 20.48 36.37
C GLN A 413 -22.03 21.19 36.06
N PRO A 414 -21.93 22.51 36.32
CA PRO A 414 -20.74 23.28 36.02
C PRO A 414 -19.67 23.05 37.09
N TRP A 415 -18.56 22.41 36.70
CA TRP A 415 -17.32 22.41 37.49
C TRP A 415 -16.43 23.59 37.07
N PRO A 416 -15.60 24.15 37.98
CA PRO A 416 -14.77 25.30 37.71
C PRO A 416 -13.76 24.99 36.60
N VAL A 417 -13.71 25.88 35.61
CA VAL A 417 -12.84 25.81 34.44
C VAL A 417 -11.39 25.93 34.89
N LEU A 418 -10.72 24.79 35.08
CA LEU A 418 -9.25 24.75 35.02
C LEU A 418 -8.87 24.90 33.53
N PRO A 419 -8.11 25.93 33.14
CA PRO A 419 -7.84 26.20 31.73
C PRO A 419 -7.05 25.06 31.09
N ILE A 420 -7.67 24.40 30.11
CA ILE A 420 -7.04 23.43 29.19
C ILE A 420 -5.75 24.00 28.57
N HIS A 421 -5.64 25.33 28.47
CA HIS A 421 -4.42 26.05 28.11
C HIS A 421 -3.18 25.65 28.93
N LEU A 422 -3.30 25.37 30.23
CA LEU A 422 -2.16 24.97 31.06
C LEU A 422 -1.67 23.56 30.70
N PHE A 423 -2.57 22.66 30.30
CA PHE A 423 -2.24 21.28 29.93
C PHE A 423 -1.64 21.19 28.53
N LEU A 424 -2.18 21.95 27.57
CA LEU A 424 -1.62 22.06 26.21
C LEU A 424 -0.28 22.80 26.19
N SER A 425 -0.10 23.81 27.05
CA SER A 425 1.20 24.48 27.24
C SER A 425 2.25 23.51 27.80
N PHE A 426 1.86 22.58 28.67
CA PHE A 426 2.77 21.57 29.23
C PHE A 426 3.28 20.57 28.18
N ILE A 427 2.46 20.26 27.16
CA ILE A 427 2.85 19.41 26.02
C ILE A 427 3.72 20.20 25.04
N ALA A 428 3.42 21.48 24.80
CA ALA A 428 4.20 22.36 23.92
C ALA A 428 5.57 22.74 24.50
N LEU A 429 5.72 22.81 25.83
CA LEU A 429 6.96 23.21 26.52
C LEU A 429 7.98 22.07 26.70
N LYS A 430 7.62 20.80 26.50
CA LYS A 430 8.63 19.74 26.40
C LYS A 430 9.28 19.79 25.02
N LYS A 431 10.35 20.58 24.91
CA LYS A 431 11.48 20.27 24.02
C LYS A 431 11.87 18.80 24.29
N VAL A 432 11.40 17.87 23.47
CA VAL A 432 11.95 16.52 23.42
C VAL A 432 12.92 16.48 22.25
N PRO A 433 14.22 16.74 22.48
CA PRO A 433 15.23 16.31 21.54
C PRO A 433 15.26 14.77 21.58
N SER A 434 15.16 14.13 20.42
CA SER A 434 15.45 12.70 20.23
C SER A 434 14.62 11.71 21.07
N ILE A 435 13.51 11.22 20.51
CA ILE A 435 13.05 9.86 20.84
C ILE A 435 13.75 8.91 19.88
N THR A 436 14.95 8.49 20.29
CA THR A 436 15.50 7.20 19.91
C THR A 436 14.67 6.15 20.64
N LEU A 437 13.78 5.45 19.93
CA LEU A 437 13.08 4.29 20.48
C LEU A 437 14.12 3.16 20.65
N PHE A 438 14.69 3.05 21.84
CA PHE A 438 15.29 1.79 22.29
C PHE A 438 14.18 0.89 22.82
N HIS A 439 14.16 -0.34 22.30
CA HIS A 439 13.33 -1.44 22.75
C HIS A 439 13.59 -1.77 24.23
N LEU A 440 12.51 -2.03 24.96
CA LEU A 440 12.36 -3.16 25.89
C LEU A 440 10.91 -3.62 25.83
#